data_AF-A0A1S3A9B6-F1
#
_entry.id   AF-A0A1S3A9B6-F1
#
_cell.length_a   1.000
_cell.length_b   1.000
_cell.length_c   1.000
_cell.angle_alpha   90.00
_cell.angle_beta   90.00
_cell.angle_gamma   90.00
#
_symmetry.space_group_name_H-M   'P 1'
#
loop_
_entity.id
_entity.type
_entity.pdbx_description
1 polymer ?
#
loop_
_entity_poly.entity_id
_entity_poly.type
_entity_poly.pdbx_seq_one_letter_code
_entity_poly.pdbx_strand_id
1 'polypeptide(L)'
;IIITIILGLVVGVIFYGLTNDPAGIQNRAGVLFFLTTNQCFSSVSAVELFVVEKKLFIHEYISGYYRVSSYFFGKLLSDLLPMRMLPSIIFTCITYFLLGLKPVVTSFFIMMFTLMMVAYTASSMSLAIAAGQSVVSIATLLMTISFVFMMIFSGLLVNLRTVVPWLSWIQYFSIPRYGYAALQHNEFLGLNFCPGLNFTTNDTCSYAICTGEEFLANQGIDTSPWGLWQNHVALACMIIIFLTIAYLKLLFLKKYS
;
A
#
# COMPACT_ATOMS: atom_id res chain seq x y z
N ILE A 1 -0.24 -17.01 3.06
CA ILE A 1 0.65 -17.55 2.00
C ILE A 1 -0.14 -18.23 0.89
N ILE A 2 -0.90 -19.32 1.14
CA ILE A 2 -1.66 -20.03 0.09
C ILE A 2 -2.61 -19.08 -0.67
N ILE A 3 -3.43 -18.31 0.06
CA ILE A 3 -4.34 -17.33 -0.54
C ILE A 3 -3.56 -16.28 -1.36
N THR A 4 -2.40 -15.86 -0.89
CA THR A 4 -1.53 -14.90 -1.61
C THR A 4 -1.03 -15.45 -2.94
N ILE A 5 -0.67 -16.73 -2.99
CA ILE A 5 -0.24 -17.41 -4.23
C ILE A 5 -1.42 -17.50 -5.20
N ILE A 6 -2.57 -18.00 -4.74
CA ILE A 6 -3.77 -18.13 -5.57
C ILE A 6 -4.19 -16.77 -6.12
N LEU A 7 -4.26 -15.75 -5.26
CA LEU A 7 -4.64 -14.39 -5.67
C LEU A 7 -3.63 -13.80 -6.65
N GLY A 8 -2.33 -13.98 -6.41
CA GLY A 8 -1.28 -13.53 -7.32
C GLY A 8 -1.37 -14.18 -8.70
N LEU A 9 -1.67 -15.48 -8.76
CA LEU A 9 -1.89 -16.21 -10.01
C LEU A 9 -3.14 -15.72 -10.73
N VAL A 10 -4.28 -15.58 -10.02
CA VAL A 10 -5.53 -15.09 -10.62
C VAL A 10 -5.33 -13.69 -11.21
N VAL A 11 -4.71 -12.78 -10.46
CA VAL A 11 -4.43 -11.41 -10.94
C VAL A 11 -3.46 -11.43 -12.11
N GLY A 12 -2.40 -12.23 -12.02
CA GLY A 12 -1.41 -12.37 -13.09
C GLY A 12 -2.00 -12.94 -14.39
N VAL A 13 -3.00 -13.82 -14.29
CA VAL A 13 -3.71 -14.38 -15.46
C VAL A 13 -4.71 -13.38 -16.04
N ILE A 14 -5.46 -12.66 -15.21
CA ILE A 14 -6.45 -11.67 -15.67
C ILE A 14 -5.78 -10.55 -16.47
N PHE A 15 -4.62 -10.07 -16.00
CA PHE A 15 -3.86 -8.99 -16.61
C PHE A 15 -2.61 -9.52 -17.34
N TYR A 16 -2.66 -10.75 -17.84
CA TYR A 16 -1.52 -11.39 -18.47
C TYR A 16 -1.06 -10.63 -19.71
N GLY A 17 0.26 -10.40 -19.81
CA GLY A 17 0.88 -9.81 -21.01
C GLY A 17 0.38 -8.40 -21.33
N LEU A 18 0.65 -7.44 -20.44
CA LEU A 18 0.23 -6.04 -20.62
C LEU A 18 0.80 -5.44 -21.90
N THR A 19 -0.10 -4.95 -22.76
CA THR A 19 0.23 -4.33 -24.05
C THR A 19 0.57 -2.85 -23.91
N ASN A 20 1.18 -2.26 -24.94
CA ASN A 20 1.65 -0.87 -24.96
C ASN A 20 0.75 -0.01 -25.86
N ASP A 21 -0.53 0.00 -25.51
CA ASP A 21 -1.60 0.70 -26.22
C ASP A 21 -2.39 1.53 -25.20
N PRO A 22 -3.26 2.47 -25.64
CA PRO A 22 -4.03 3.30 -24.72
C PRO A 22 -4.84 2.50 -23.69
N ALA A 23 -5.38 1.34 -24.07
CA ALA A 23 -6.05 0.42 -23.15
C ALA A 23 -5.08 -0.20 -22.12
N GLY A 24 -3.82 -0.43 -22.53
CA GLY A 24 -2.74 -0.91 -21.67
C GLY A 24 -2.42 0.03 -20.51
N ILE A 25 -2.57 1.35 -20.69
CA ILE A 25 -2.41 2.33 -19.59
C ILE A 25 -3.42 2.07 -18.48
N GLN A 26 -4.70 1.91 -18.84
CA GLN A 26 -5.77 1.66 -17.87
C GLN A 26 -5.60 0.31 -17.19
N ASN A 27 -5.19 -0.73 -17.94
CA ASN A 27 -4.91 -2.05 -17.38
C ASN A 27 -3.73 -2.03 -16.39
N ARG A 28 -2.62 -1.35 -16.74
CA ARG A 28 -1.47 -1.13 -15.84
C ARG A 28 -1.89 -0.36 -14.59
N ALA A 29 -2.61 0.75 -14.75
CA ALA A 29 -3.10 1.55 -13.63
C ALA A 29 -4.02 0.73 -12.71
N GLY A 30 -4.97 -0.02 -13.28
CA GLY A 30 -5.91 -0.87 -12.56
C GLY A 30 -5.22 -1.97 -11.76
N VAL A 31 -4.25 -2.67 -12.36
CA VAL A 31 -3.53 -3.73 -11.65
C VAL A 31 -2.68 -3.15 -10.51
N LEU A 32 -1.95 -2.05 -10.71
CA LEU A 32 -1.14 -1.43 -9.66
C LEU A 32 -2.01 -0.95 -8.47
N PHE A 33 -3.20 -0.44 -8.74
CA PHE A 33 -4.18 -0.09 -7.71
C PHE A 33 -4.66 -1.33 -6.94
N PHE A 34 -4.96 -2.41 -7.65
CA PHE A 34 -5.35 -3.67 -7.03
C PHE A 34 -4.24 -4.23 -6.12
N LEU A 35 -2.98 -4.23 -6.60
CA LEU A 35 -1.84 -4.71 -5.81
C LEU A 35 -1.67 -3.91 -4.52
N THR A 36 -1.79 -2.58 -4.59
CA THR A 36 -1.72 -1.68 -3.43
C THR A 36 -2.86 -1.96 -2.46
N THR A 37 -4.09 -2.04 -2.97
CA THR A 37 -5.30 -2.29 -2.18
C THR A 37 -5.22 -3.64 -1.45
N ASN A 38 -4.73 -4.68 -2.12
CA ASN A 38 -4.53 -5.99 -1.51
C ASN A 38 -3.57 -5.93 -0.31
N GLN A 39 -2.45 -5.20 -0.41
CA GLN A 39 -1.53 -5.03 0.73
C GLN A 39 -2.21 -4.31 1.90
N CYS A 40 -3.01 -3.27 1.65
CA CYS A 40 -3.76 -2.58 2.70
C CYS A 40 -4.76 -3.53 3.40
N PHE A 41 -5.64 -4.20 2.66
CA PHE A 41 -6.66 -5.07 3.27
C PHE A 41 -6.08 -6.33 3.93
N SER A 42 -5.00 -6.90 3.39
CA SER A 42 -4.32 -8.02 4.04
C SER A 42 -3.81 -7.67 5.44
N SER A 43 -3.53 -6.38 5.70
CA SER A 43 -3.05 -5.84 6.97
C SER A 43 -4.10 -5.75 8.08
N VAL A 44 -5.37 -5.95 7.76
CA VAL A 44 -6.46 -6.02 8.76
C VAL A 44 -6.25 -7.18 9.74
N SER A 45 -5.64 -8.28 9.30
CA SER A 45 -5.29 -9.42 10.16
C SER A 45 -4.37 -9.06 11.33
N ALA A 46 -3.58 -7.99 11.24
CA ALA A 46 -2.69 -7.57 12.32
C ALA A 46 -3.44 -7.11 13.59
N VAL A 47 -4.74 -6.81 13.47
CA VAL A 47 -5.59 -6.40 14.59
C VAL A 47 -5.62 -7.45 15.71
N GLU A 48 -5.59 -8.73 15.36
CA GLU A 48 -5.68 -9.82 16.33
C GLU A 48 -4.45 -9.92 17.24
N LEU A 49 -3.30 -9.44 16.75
CA LEU A 49 -1.99 -9.61 17.40
C LEU A 49 -1.97 -9.14 18.86
N PHE A 50 -2.58 -7.98 19.16
CA PHE A 50 -2.61 -7.42 20.51
C PHE A 50 -3.91 -7.69 21.27
N VAL A 51 -4.99 -8.08 20.58
CA VAL A 51 -6.29 -8.27 21.20
C VAL A 51 -6.42 -9.67 21.78
N VAL A 52 -6.00 -10.70 21.04
CA VAL A 52 -6.16 -12.11 21.45
C VAL A 52 -5.34 -12.42 22.71
N GLU A 53 -4.11 -11.95 22.78
CA GLU A 53 -3.20 -12.21 23.90
C GLU A 53 -3.23 -11.13 24.98
N LYS A 54 -4.17 -10.18 24.92
CA LYS A 54 -4.24 -9.06 25.87
C LYS A 54 -4.24 -9.52 27.34
N LYS A 55 -5.01 -10.57 27.65
CA LYS A 55 -5.12 -11.10 29.01
C LYS A 55 -3.78 -11.69 29.49
N LEU A 56 -3.10 -12.43 28.62
CA LEU A 56 -1.78 -13.00 28.92
C LEU A 56 -0.75 -11.87 29.10
N PHE A 57 -0.73 -10.90 28.20
CA PHE A 57 0.15 -9.74 28.28
C PHE A 57 0.01 -8.99 29.61
N ILE A 58 -1.21 -8.71 30.06
CA ILE A 58 -1.45 -8.01 31.33
C ILE A 58 -0.90 -8.83 32.49
N HIS A 59 -1.18 -10.14 32.53
CA HIS A 59 -0.71 -11.04 33.58
C HIS A 59 0.82 -11.12 33.64
N GLU A 60 1.48 -11.38 32.51
CA GLU A 60 2.95 -11.49 32.46
C GLU A 60 3.64 -10.16 32.77
N TYR A 61 3.04 -9.03 32.38
CA TYR A 61 3.57 -7.70 32.70
C TYR A 61 3.50 -7.40 34.21
N ILE A 62 2.35 -7.63 34.86
CA ILE A 62 2.22 -7.37 36.31
C ILE A 62 3.06 -8.33 37.15
N SER A 63 3.32 -9.53 36.64
CA SER A 63 4.23 -10.51 37.24
C SER A 63 5.72 -10.22 36.98
N GLY A 64 6.04 -9.18 36.20
CA GLY A 64 7.42 -8.71 36.00
C GLY A 64 8.25 -9.52 34.99
N TYR A 65 7.63 -10.28 34.08
CA TYR A 65 8.35 -11.09 33.09
C TYR A 65 9.13 -10.23 32.08
N TYR A 66 8.56 -9.12 31.62
CA TYR A 66 9.17 -8.28 30.59
C TYR A 66 8.66 -6.84 30.60
N ARG A 67 9.42 -5.94 29.96
CA ARG A 67 8.99 -4.55 29.70
C ARG A 67 8.01 -4.50 28.52
N VAL A 68 7.19 -3.45 28.44
CA VAL A 68 6.26 -3.24 27.30
C VAL A 68 7.02 -3.19 25.98
N SER A 69 8.22 -2.60 25.95
CA SER A 69 9.06 -2.54 24.75
C SER A 69 9.49 -3.92 24.27
N SER A 70 9.91 -4.81 25.16
CA SER A 70 10.31 -6.19 24.83
C SER A 70 9.15 -6.96 24.21
N TYR A 71 7.96 -6.86 24.80
CA TYR A 71 6.74 -7.47 24.25
C TYR A 71 6.38 -6.88 22.88
N PHE A 72 6.39 -5.54 22.78
CA PHE A 72 6.01 -4.83 21.56
C PHE A 72 6.90 -5.20 20.37
N PHE A 73 8.23 -5.13 20.53
CA PHE A 73 9.16 -5.48 19.45
C PHE A 73 9.17 -6.98 19.13
N GLY A 74 9.03 -7.85 20.14
CA GLY A 74 8.91 -9.29 19.92
C GLY A 74 7.68 -9.63 19.08
N LYS A 75 6.52 -9.06 19.43
CA LYS A 75 5.28 -9.24 18.66
C LYS A 75 5.35 -8.59 17.28
N LEU A 76 5.93 -7.39 17.17
CA LEU A 76 6.11 -6.71 15.89
C LEU A 76 6.93 -7.56 14.92
N LEU A 77 8.05 -8.14 15.36
CA LEU A 77 8.87 -9.01 14.50
C LEU A 77 8.13 -10.29 14.10
N SER A 78 7.32 -10.84 15.01
CA SER A 78 6.52 -12.04 14.75
C SER A 78 5.41 -11.84 13.71
N ASP A 79 4.88 -10.62 13.54
CA ASP A 79 3.95 -10.28 12.47
C ASP A 79 4.69 -9.82 11.20
N LEU A 80 5.66 -8.93 11.34
CA LEU A 80 6.30 -8.22 10.22
C LEU A 80 7.06 -9.17 9.29
N LEU A 81 7.83 -10.13 9.81
CA LEU A 81 8.60 -11.03 8.96
C LEU A 81 7.71 -12.10 8.28
N PRO A 82 6.92 -12.91 9.01
CA PRO A 82 6.21 -14.03 8.40
C PRO A 82 4.91 -13.62 7.71
N MET A 83 4.19 -12.63 8.26
CA MET A 83 2.85 -12.26 7.77
C MET A 83 2.87 -11.10 6.77
N ARG A 84 3.92 -10.29 6.74
CA ARG A 84 4.03 -9.13 5.84
C ARG A 84 5.14 -9.29 4.80
N MET A 85 6.39 -9.41 5.23
CA MET A 85 7.54 -9.47 4.33
C MET A 85 7.45 -10.64 3.34
N LEU A 86 7.27 -11.85 3.87
CA LEU A 86 7.29 -13.07 3.06
C LEU A 86 6.14 -13.12 2.03
N PRO A 87 4.87 -12.80 2.39
CA PRO A 87 3.78 -12.72 1.42
C PRO A 87 3.96 -11.60 0.39
N SER A 88 4.48 -10.42 0.75
CA SER A 88 4.73 -9.34 -0.22
C SER A 88 5.79 -9.72 -1.24
N ILE A 89 6.86 -10.41 -0.83
CA ILE A 89 7.89 -10.93 -1.75
C ILE A 89 7.28 -11.93 -2.72
N ILE A 90 6.60 -12.97 -2.22
CA ILE A 90 5.98 -14.01 -3.07
C ILE A 90 4.98 -13.38 -4.05
N PHE A 91 4.13 -12.48 -3.56
CA PHE A 91 3.12 -11.81 -4.38
C PHE A 91 3.75 -10.98 -5.49
N THR A 92 4.85 -10.27 -5.20
CA THR A 92 5.57 -9.47 -6.20
C THR A 92 6.25 -10.35 -7.24
N CYS A 93 6.92 -11.43 -6.82
CA CYS A 93 7.53 -12.40 -7.74
C CYS A 93 6.50 -12.99 -8.71
N ILE A 94 5.33 -13.42 -8.23
CA ILE A 94 4.30 -14.02 -9.09
C ILE A 94 3.73 -12.99 -10.06
N THR A 95 3.28 -11.84 -9.53
CA THR A 95 2.56 -10.85 -10.34
C THR A 95 3.49 -10.16 -11.34
N TYR A 96 4.70 -9.79 -10.96
CA TYR A 96 5.60 -9.04 -11.84
C TYR A 96 5.93 -9.76 -13.14
N PHE A 97 6.26 -11.06 -13.07
CA PHE A 97 6.60 -11.85 -14.26
C PHE A 97 5.38 -12.22 -15.11
N LEU A 98 4.21 -12.48 -14.50
CA LEU A 98 2.99 -12.81 -15.24
C LEU A 98 2.39 -11.60 -15.96
N LEU A 99 2.45 -10.42 -15.34
CA LEU A 99 1.89 -9.19 -15.87
C LEU A 99 2.70 -8.64 -17.06
N GLY A 100 4.02 -8.91 -17.12
CA GLY A 100 4.89 -8.25 -18.09
C GLY A 100 5.07 -6.76 -17.79
N LEU A 101 5.29 -6.43 -16.51
CA LEU A 101 5.64 -5.07 -16.07
C LEU A 101 7.04 -4.67 -16.59
N LYS A 102 7.41 -3.40 -16.41
CA LYS A 102 8.66 -2.82 -16.92
C LYS A 102 9.87 -3.72 -16.66
N PRO A 103 10.57 -4.25 -17.67
CA PRO A 103 11.57 -5.33 -17.53
C PRO A 103 12.94 -4.83 -17.07
N VAL A 104 12.97 -4.13 -15.93
CA VAL A 104 14.19 -3.58 -15.32
C VAL A 104 14.31 -4.08 -13.89
N VAL A 105 15.47 -4.65 -13.55
CA VAL A 105 15.73 -5.24 -12.22
C VAL A 105 15.52 -4.22 -11.09
N THR A 106 15.92 -2.97 -11.28
CA THR A 106 15.70 -1.91 -10.28
C THR A 106 14.21 -1.65 -10.05
N SER A 107 13.40 -1.63 -11.11
CA SER A 107 11.95 -1.45 -11.01
C SER A 107 11.26 -2.61 -10.30
N PHE A 108 11.74 -3.85 -10.46
CA PHE A 108 11.27 -5.00 -9.68
C PHE A 108 11.48 -4.79 -8.17
N PHE A 109 12.70 -4.45 -7.76
CA PHE A 109 13.00 -4.25 -6.34
C PHE A 109 12.30 -3.03 -5.75
N ILE A 110 12.14 -1.95 -6.51
CA ILE A 110 11.35 -0.77 -6.09
C ILE A 110 9.90 -1.18 -5.86
N MET A 111 9.27 -1.90 -6.79
CA MET A 111 7.89 -2.37 -6.62
C MET A 111 7.73 -3.28 -5.39
N MET A 112 8.66 -4.23 -5.20
CA MET A 112 8.67 -5.10 -4.02
C MET A 112 8.77 -4.29 -2.73
N PHE A 113 9.67 -3.31 -2.68
CA PHE A 113 9.84 -2.42 -1.55
C PHE A 113 8.61 -1.54 -1.31
N THR A 114 7.99 -0.99 -2.35
CA THR A 114 6.77 -0.19 -2.25
C THR A 114 5.62 -1.01 -1.66
N LEU A 115 5.37 -2.22 -2.16
CA LEU A 115 4.32 -3.10 -1.63
C LEU A 115 4.58 -3.50 -0.17
N MET A 116 5.84 -3.74 0.18
CA MET A 116 6.24 -4.03 1.55
C MET A 116 6.01 -2.83 2.49
N MET A 117 6.37 -1.61 2.06
CA MET A 117 6.14 -0.39 2.82
C MET A 117 4.65 -0.14 3.04
N VAL A 118 3.82 -0.31 2.01
CA VAL A 118 2.36 -0.20 2.14
C VAL A 118 1.81 -1.20 3.16
N ALA A 119 2.25 -2.46 3.09
CA ALA A 119 1.84 -3.49 4.04
C ALA A 119 2.27 -3.15 5.47
N TYR A 120 3.49 -2.64 5.67
CA TYR A 120 4.00 -2.24 6.99
C TYR A 120 3.25 -1.02 7.55
N THR A 121 2.99 0.01 6.74
CA THR A 121 2.23 1.18 7.18
C THR A 121 0.80 0.80 7.53
N ALA A 122 0.14 0.00 6.70
CA ALA A 122 -1.21 -0.49 6.95
C ALA A 122 -1.29 -1.37 8.20
N SER A 123 -0.30 -2.25 8.42
CA SER A 123 -0.23 -3.08 9.62
C SER A 123 0.05 -2.27 10.88
N SER A 124 0.91 -1.24 10.78
CA SER A 124 1.16 -0.32 11.89
C SER A 124 -0.11 0.42 12.29
N MET A 125 -0.93 0.85 11.32
CA MET A 125 -2.24 1.43 11.57
C MET A 125 -3.19 0.44 12.25
N SER A 126 -3.23 -0.82 11.79
CA SER A 126 -4.00 -1.90 12.45
C SER A 126 -3.61 -2.07 13.91
N LEU A 127 -2.31 -2.11 14.20
CA LEU A 127 -1.79 -2.21 15.57
C LEU A 127 -2.13 -0.97 16.40
N ALA A 128 -2.07 0.23 15.83
CA ALA A 128 -2.43 1.47 16.52
C ALA A 128 -3.91 1.51 16.90
N ILE A 129 -4.80 1.04 16.03
CA ILE A 129 -6.24 0.97 16.31
C ILE A 129 -6.52 -0.14 17.33
N ALA A 130 -5.95 -1.33 17.13
CA ALA A 130 -6.16 -2.52 17.96
C ALA A 130 -5.61 -2.39 19.38
N ALA A 131 -4.49 -1.68 19.57
CA ALA A 131 -3.89 -1.50 20.88
C ALA A 131 -4.92 -0.95 21.88
N GLY A 132 -5.08 -1.61 23.02
CA GLY A 132 -6.03 -1.23 24.06
C GLY A 132 -7.48 -1.67 23.86
N GLN A 133 -7.87 -2.16 22.68
CA GLN A 133 -9.19 -2.75 22.44
C GLN A 133 -9.31 -4.12 23.14
N SER A 134 -10.54 -4.55 23.44
CA SER A 134 -10.84 -5.87 23.99
C SER A 134 -11.51 -6.80 22.98
N VAL A 135 -12.10 -6.24 21.91
CA VAL A 135 -12.87 -6.99 20.92
C VAL A 135 -12.28 -6.69 19.54
N VAL A 136 -11.90 -7.76 18.82
CA VAL A 136 -11.33 -7.69 17.46
C VAL A 136 -12.31 -7.02 16.50
N SER A 137 -13.60 -7.36 16.58
CA SER A 137 -14.65 -6.90 15.66
C SER A 137 -14.72 -5.38 15.53
N ILE A 138 -14.56 -4.63 16.62
CA ILE A 138 -14.62 -3.15 16.60
C ILE A 138 -13.42 -2.58 15.84
N ALA A 139 -12.22 -3.09 16.13
CA ALA A 139 -11.00 -2.64 15.47
C ALA A 139 -11.00 -3.03 13.98
N THR A 140 -11.45 -4.24 13.63
CA THR A 140 -11.60 -4.69 12.24
C THR A 140 -12.56 -3.79 11.46
N LEU A 141 -13.71 -3.42 12.03
CA LEU A 141 -14.68 -2.53 11.39
C LEU A 141 -14.11 -1.12 11.17
N LEU A 142 -13.39 -0.57 12.16
CA LEU A 142 -12.73 0.73 12.01
C LEU A 142 -11.65 0.70 10.92
N MET A 143 -10.88 -0.39 10.84
CA MET A 143 -9.85 -0.56 9.81
C MET A 143 -10.45 -0.64 8.40
N THR A 144 -11.47 -1.45 8.19
CA THR A 144 -12.07 -1.62 6.86
C THR A 144 -12.74 -0.34 6.37
N ILE A 145 -13.49 0.37 7.23
CA ILE A 145 -14.08 1.67 6.89
C ILE A 145 -12.99 2.69 6.57
N SER A 146 -11.91 2.74 7.37
CA SER A 146 -10.79 3.65 7.14
C SER A 146 -10.10 3.38 5.79
N PHE A 147 -9.85 2.11 5.45
CA PHE A 147 -9.26 1.78 4.14
C PHE A 147 -10.16 2.11 2.97
N VAL A 148 -11.48 1.84 3.08
CA VAL A 148 -12.45 2.26 2.05
C VAL A 148 -12.41 3.76 1.86
N PHE A 149 -12.39 4.53 2.95
CA PHE A 149 -12.27 5.98 2.88
C PHE A 149 -10.96 6.43 2.22
N MET A 150 -9.82 5.85 2.61
CA MET A 150 -8.53 6.16 2.02
C MET A 150 -8.44 5.82 0.52
N MET A 151 -9.12 4.76 0.06
CA MET A 151 -9.17 4.37 -1.35
C MET A 151 -9.85 5.42 -2.24
N ILE A 152 -10.84 6.15 -1.73
CA ILE A 152 -11.49 7.24 -2.49
C ILE A 152 -10.45 8.31 -2.88
N PHE A 153 -9.48 8.56 -1.98
CA PHE A 153 -8.40 9.52 -2.17
C PHE A 153 -7.11 8.90 -2.73
N SER A 154 -7.17 7.69 -3.29
CA SER A 154 -5.99 7.01 -3.87
C SER A 154 -5.49 7.65 -5.16
N GLY A 155 -6.36 8.35 -5.90
CA GLY A 155 -6.04 8.96 -7.19
C GLY A 155 -6.49 8.18 -8.42
N LEU A 156 -7.02 6.96 -8.27
CA LEU A 156 -7.60 6.21 -9.39
C LEU A 156 -9.06 6.61 -9.69
N LEU A 157 -9.91 6.59 -8.66
CA LEU A 157 -11.37 6.78 -8.82
C LEU A 157 -11.75 8.25 -9.02
N VAL A 158 -11.05 9.14 -8.32
CA VAL A 158 -11.25 10.59 -8.38
C VAL A 158 -9.90 11.22 -8.68
N ASN A 159 -9.86 12.10 -9.69
CA ASN A 159 -8.68 12.88 -9.96
C ASN A 159 -8.44 13.85 -8.80
N LEU A 160 -7.27 13.73 -8.15
CA LEU A 160 -6.94 14.48 -6.94
C LEU A 160 -6.81 15.98 -7.20
N ARG A 161 -6.58 16.39 -8.45
CA ARG A 161 -6.53 17.80 -8.85
C ARG A 161 -7.89 18.48 -8.91
N THR A 162 -8.96 17.70 -9.10
CA THR A 162 -10.33 18.24 -9.15
C THR A 162 -11.01 18.27 -7.79
N VAL A 163 -10.35 17.75 -6.75
CA VAL A 163 -10.88 17.77 -5.38
C VAL A 163 -10.86 19.19 -4.82
N VAL A 164 -11.96 19.60 -4.20
CA VAL A 164 -12.10 20.92 -3.58
C VAL A 164 -10.98 21.20 -2.55
N PRO A 165 -10.39 22.42 -2.51
CA PRO A 165 -9.21 22.69 -1.69
C PRO A 165 -9.36 22.37 -0.20
N TRP A 166 -10.55 22.59 0.37
CA TRP A 166 -10.84 22.33 1.78
C TRP A 166 -10.89 20.83 2.14
N LEU A 167 -11.05 19.94 1.15
CA LEU A 167 -11.06 18.48 1.33
C LEU A 167 -9.74 17.83 0.86
N SER A 168 -8.96 18.53 0.03
CA SER A 168 -7.75 18.01 -0.60
C SER A 168 -6.72 17.49 0.42
N TRP A 169 -6.61 18.09 1.61
CA TRP A 169 -5.63 17.68 2.63
C TRP A 169 -5.80 16.24 3.14
N ILE A 170 -7.01 15.67 3.06
CA ILE A 170 -7.29 14.30 3.51
C ILE A 170 -6.48 13.27 2.72
N GLN A 171 -6.15 13.60 1.46
CA GLN A 171 -5.36 12.74 0.60
C GLN A 171 -3.98 12.40 1.20
N TYR A 172 -3.41 13.28 2.03
CA TYR A 172 -2.12 13.06 2.68
C TYR A 172 -2.19 12.05 3.84
N PHE A 173 -3.38 11.63 4.25
CA PHE A 173 -3.58 10.55 5.21
C PHE A 173 -3.83 9.19 4.53
N SER A 174 -3.96 9.16 3.20
CA SER A 174 -4.25 7.94 2.44
C SER A 174 -3.00 7.10 2.21
N ILE A 175 -2.91 5.93 2.87
CA ILE A 175 -1.85 4.94 2.65
C ILE A 175 -1.86 4.41 1.20
N PRO A 176 -3.02 4.01 0.62
CA PRO A 176 -3.08 3.57 -0.77
C PRO A 176 -2.62 4.62 -1.77
N ARG A 177 -2.84 5.91 -1.53
CA ARG A 177 -2.36 6.99 -2.42
C ARG A 177 -0.84 6.93 -2.58
N TYR A 178 -0.09 6.87 -1.48
CA TYR A 178 1.37 6.86 -1.54
C TYR A 178 1.92 5.60 -2.21
N GLY A 179 1.36 4.44 -1.89
CA GLY A 179 1.72 3.19 -2.53
C GLY A 179 1.45 3.22 -4.04
N TYR A 180 0.24 3.63 -4.41
CA TYR A 180 -0.20 3.67 -5.79
C TYR A 180 0.59 4.67 -6.63
N ALA A 181 0.82 5.89 -6.12
CA ALA A 181 1.62 6.90 -6.82
C ALA A 181 3.08 6.46 -7.02
N ALA A 182 3.68 5.79 -6.03
CA ALA A 182 5.03 5.24 -6.16
C ALA A 182 5.10 4.11 -7.21
N LEU A 183 4.11 3.21 -7.22
CA LEU A 183 4.02 2.16 -8.24
C LEU A 183 3.81 2.74 -9.64
N GLN A 184 2.92 3.73 -9.79
CA GLN A 184 2.69 4.41 -11.06
C GLN A 184 3.99 5.07 -11.56
N HIS A 185 4.68 5.82 -10.70
CA HIS A 185 5.94 6.46 -11.07
C HIS A 185 6.98 5.42 -11.53
N ASN A 186 7.15 4.32 -10.79
CA ASN A 186 8.12 3.28 -11.12
C ASN A 186 7.81 2.57 -12.45
N GLU A 187 6.53 2.31 -12.73
CA GLU A 187 6.08 1.57 -13.90
C GLU A 187 6.02 2.43 -15.16
N PHE A 188 5.37 3.59 -15.11
CA PHE A 188 5.07 4.40 -16.30
C PHE A 188 6.27 5.21 -16.81
N LEU A 189 7.23 5.57 -15.96
CA LEU A 189 8.37 6.38 -16.36
C LEU A 189 9.23 5.66 -17.41
N GLY A 190 9.40 6.26 -18.58
CA GLY A 190 10.14 5.71 -19.72
C GLY A 190 9.33 4.76 -20.62
N LEU A 191 8.02 4.61 -20.43
CA LEU A 191 7.16 3.82 -21.31
C LEU A 191 6.50 4.68 -22.39
N ASN A 192 6.33 4.09 -23.57
CA ASN A 192 5.61 4.68 -24.70
C ASN A 192 4.45 3.76 -25.12
N PHE A 193 3.25 4.34 -25.23
CA PHE A 193 1.98 3.65 -25.53
C PHE A 193 1.41 3.98 -26.92
N CYS A 194 2.15 4.76 -27.73
CA CYS A 194 1.82 5.07 -29.12
C CYS A 194 2.93 4.61 -30.09
N PRO A 195 3.38 3.33 -30.07
CA PRO A 195 4.37 2.86 -31.03
C PRO A 195 3.74 2.77 -32.43
N GLY A 196 4.06 3.73 -33.30
CA GLY A 196 3.61 3.71 -34.71
C GLY A 196 2.57 4.76 -35.11
N LEU A 197 2.22 5.70 -34.23
CA LEU A 197 1.52 6.92 -34.64
C LEU A 197 2.50 7.82 -35.42
N ASN A 198 2.50 7.66 -36.75
CA ASN A 198 2.98 8.71 -37.64
C ASN A 198 1.99 9.87 -37.49
N PHE A 199 2.41 10.99 -36.89
CA PHE A 199 1.60 12.21 -36.84
C PHE A 199 1.34 12.70 -38.27
N THR A 200 0.33 12.17 -38.95
CA THR A 200 -0.28 12.85 -40.09
C THR A 200 -1.02 14.04 -39.52
N THR A 201 -0.55 15.23 -39.87
CA THR A 201 -0.96 16.55 -39.38
C THR A 201 -2.40 16.95 -39.76
N ASN A 202 -3.35 16.01 -39.82
CA ASN A 202 -4.68 16.26 -40.38
C ASN A 202 -5.87 15.58 -39.70
N ASP A 203 -5.71 14.90 -38.56
CA ASP A 203 -6.87 14.48 -37.76
C ASP A 203 -7.09 15.43 -36.58
N THR A 204 -8.19 16.17 -36.69
CA THR A 204 -8.73 17.05 -35.66
C THR A 204 -9.06 16.25 -34.39
N CYS A 205 -8.32 16.55 -33.31
CA CYS A 205 -8.59 16.15 -31.92
C CYS A 205 -8.70 14.64 -31.63
N SER A 206 -7.56 13.98 -31.49
CA SER A 206 -7.43 12.87 -30.52
C SER A 206 -6.34 13.24 -29.52
N TYR A 207 -6.74 13.68 -28.31
CA TYR A 207 -5.81 13.84 -27.19
C TYR A 207 -5.36 12.44 -26.74
N ALA A 208 -4.33 11.92 -27.38
CA ALA A 208 -3.76 10.61 -27.09
C ALA A 208 -2.60 10.77 -26.11
N ILE A 209 -2.74 10.14 -24.93
CA ILE A 209 -1.63 10.04 -23.97
C ILE A 209 -0.65 9.01 -24.52
N CYS A 210 0.47 9.49 -25.07
CA CYS A 210 1.42 8.63 -25.75
C CYS A 210 2.62 8.24 -24.87
N THR A 211 2.97 9.07 -23.90
CA THR A 211 4.10 8.81 -23.00
C THR A 211 3.62 8.57 -21.58
N GLY A 212 4.33 7.72 -20.84
CA GLY A 212 4.05 7.51 -19.43
C GLY A 212 4.31 8.76 -18.58
N GLU A 213 5.23 9.63 -18.99
CA GLU A 213 5.49 10.93 -18.36
C GLU A 213 4.27 11.86 -18.45
N GLU A 214 3.61 11.91 -19.61
CA GLU A 214 2.38 12.67 -19.78
C GLU A 214 1.24 12.11 -18.92
N PHE A 215 1.12 10.77 -18.85
CA PHE A 215 0.18 10.13 -17.94
C PHE A 215 0.43 10.53 -16.48
N LEU A 216 1.67 10.46 -16.01
CA LEU A 216 2.07 10.85 -14.65
C LEU A 216 1.82 12.34 -14.40
N ALA A 217 2.14 13.19 -15.37
CA ALA A 217 1.89 14.62 -15.30
C ALA A 217 0.39 14.94 -15.22
N ASN A 218 -0.48 14.16 -15.88
CA ASN A 218 -1.94 14.30 -15.78
C ASN A 218 -2.48 13.88 -14.40
N GLN A 219 -1.85 12.88 -13.77
CA GLN A 219 -2.17 12.46 -12.39
C GLN A 219 -1.61 13.42 -11.32
N GLY A 220 -0.74 14.35 -11.68
CA GLY A 220 -0.05 15.23 -10.73
C GLY A 220 1.05 14.54 -9.95
N ILE A 221 1.64 13.51 -10.54
CA ILE A 221 2.82 12.82 -10.00
C ILE A 221 4.06 13.49 -10.58
N ASP A 222 4.96 13.90 -9.70
CA ASP A 222 6.27 14.44 -10.09
C ASP A 222 7.10 13.33 -10.76
N THR A 223 7.68 13.64 -11.92
CA THR A 223 8.53 12.73 -12.71
C THR A 223 9.99 12.76 -12.24
N SER A 224 10.35 13.66 -11.33
CA SER A 224 11.67 13.66 -10.69
C SER A 224 11.89 12.39 -9.85
N PRO A 225 13.15 11.96 -9.61
CA PRO A 225 13.43 10.85 -8.71
C PRO A 225 12.88 11.08 -7.28
N TRP A 226 12.82 12.33 -6.84
CA TRP A 226 12.20 12.67 -5.56
C TRP A 226 10.69 12.37 -5.54
N GLY A 227 10.02 12.49 -6.69
CA GLY A 227 8.62 12.12 -6.90
C GLY A 227 8.29 10.70 -6.47
N LEU A 228 9.23 9.76 -6.63
CA LEU A 228 9.14 8.38 -6.15
C LEU A 228 9.39 8.27 -4.64
N TRP A 229 10.49 8.84 -4.16
CA TRP A 229 10.98 8.62 -2.79
C TRP A 229 10.19 9.40 -1.75
N GLN A 230 9.57 10.52 -2.09
CA GLN A 230 8.67 11.25 -1.19
C GLN A 230 7.55 10.36 -0.66
N ASN A 231 7.03 9.44 -1.49
CA ASN A 231 5.97 8.52 -1.09
C ASN A 231 6.47 7.50 -0.07
N HIS A 232 7.69 6.99 -0.27
CA HIS A 232 8.33 6.05 0.65
C HIS A 232 8.65 6.70 2.00
N VAL A 233 9.14 7.95 1.98
CA VAL A 233 9.39 8.74 3.20
C VAL A 233 8.07 9.00 3.95
N ALA A 234 7.00 9.37 3.24
CA ALA A 234 5.69 9.57 3.87
C ALA A 234 5.17 8.28 4.53
N LEU A 235 5.27 7.14 3.84
CA LEU A 235 4.91 5.82 4.40
C LEU A 235 5.77 5.47 5.62
N ALA A 236 7.06 5.78 5.60
CA ALA A 236 7.97 5.58 6.74
C ALA A 236 7.58 6.45 7.95
N CYS A 237 7.28 7.72 7.73
CA CYS A 237 6.78 8.62 8.77
C CYS A 237 5.48 8.09 9.39
N MET A 238 4.54 7.61 8.57
CA MET A 238 3.31 6.99 9.05
C MET A 238 3.57 5.73 9.88
N ILE A 239 4.52 4.88 9.49
CA ILE A 239 4.91 3.69 10.28
C ILE A 239 5.37 4.13 11.67
N ILE A 240 6.28 5.10 11.76
CA ILE A 240 6.82 5.58 13.03
C ILE A 240 5.69 6.17 13.89
N ILE A 241 4.80 6.99 13.32
CA ILE A 241 3.67 7.60 14.03
C ILE A 241 2.71 6.51 14.54
N PHE A 242 2.31 5.56 13.71
CA PHE A 242 1.35 4.53 14.14
C PHE A 242 1.95 3.56 15.16
N LEU A 243 3.22 3.14 15.00
CA LEU A 243 3.87 2.28 15.97
C LEU A 243 4.11 2.98 17.30
N THR A 244 4.43 4.28 17.31
CA THR A 244 4.55 5.06 18.55
C THR A 244 3.19 5.17 19.25
N ILE A 245 2.11 5.43 18.51
CA ILE A 245 0.74 5.41 19.07
C ILE A 245 0.40 4.03 19.64
N ALA A 246 0.65 2.95 18.91
CA ALA A 246 0.39 1.58 19.36
C ALA A 246 1.16 1.25 20.65
N TYR A 247 2.44 1.62 20.71
CA TYR A 247 3.30 1.44 21.87
C TYR A 247 2.78 2.23 23.09
N LEU A 248 2.46 3.51 22.93
CA LEU A 248 1.96 4.35 24.02
C LEU A 248 0.61 3.85 24.54
N LYS A 249 -0.28 3.37 23.66
CA LYS A 249 -1.56 2.76 24.07
C LYS A 249 -1.38 1.50 24.91
N LEU A 250 -0.37 0.67 24.61
CA LEU A 250 -0.02 -0.49 25.45
C LEU A 250 0.67 -0.09 26.75
N LEU A 251 1.49 0.96 26.73
CA LEU A 251 2.20 1.47 27.90
C LEU A 251 1.22 2.00 28.95
N PHE A 252 0.29 2.86 28.53
CA PHE A 252 -0.71 3.52 29.39
C PHE A 252 -2.00 2.73 29.58
N LEU A 253 -2.07 1.50 29.08
CA LEU A 253 -3.21 0.63 29.33
C LEU A 253 -3.39 0.44 30.85
N LYS A 254 -4.62 0.64 31.37
CA LYS A 254 -4.94 0.28 32.75
C LYS A 254 -4.83 -1.24 32.91
N LYS A 255 -3.83 -1.67 33.67
CA LYS A 255 -3.48 -3.10 33.89
C LYS A 255 -3.99 -3.64 35.22
N TYR A 256 -4.43 -2.76 36.11
CA TYR A 256 -5.06 -3.09 37.37
C TYR A 256 -6.54 -2.72 37.27
N SER A 257 -7.38 -3.76 37.28
CA SER A 257 -8.82 -3.67 37.53
C SER A 257 -9.21 -4.83 38.43
#